data_AF-A0A7X0MJ24-F1
#
_entry.id   AF-A0A7X0MJ24-F1
#
_cell.length_a   1.000
_cell.length_b   1.000
_cell.length_c   1.000
_cell.angle_alpha   90.00
_cell.angle_beta   90.00
_cell.angle_gamma   90.00
#
_symmetry.space_group_name_H-M   'P 1'
#
loop_
_entity.id
_entity.type
_entity.pdbx_description
1 polymer ?
#
loop_
_entity_poly.entity_id
_entity_poly.type
_entity_poly.pdbx_seq_one_letter_code
_entity_poly.pdbx_strand_id
1 'polypeptide(L)'
;MKKILSILFVFSIHAAYAQNHAENLKTADKLKEAEKNIVLLNNASGMVPLTDIKTLKTASVHFNFKDAAVFDSIANKYSAVIGFNADTILHQQGFNELHDRLKVFNAVILELSAETHFNPVLERFILDLERENRVIIVLVGEGKNLAFLDKIKSPVIWSETQNQESASVAAQLVFGGVAASNHLAVNYSKAFSANSGYPSAKIRLGYAIPERVSLNSNFLKKVDSLVNAGIASHSAPAVVVLLAKDGQVIFNKAYGKHTYKGNEPTRTDDIFDLASVTKVTATVPAIMQLYDQKLINLNTPISQYVAMLRTIGDKKDVRIKEALLHEAGFTPYIKFYEKLKPADLNKDSSAAYPTKVADHYFLRANYFNEVMWPATLKSTGGTRGKFVYSDISMYMMKEVAEEVTHQKLNDYVLNEFYLPLGMQTAGFLPRGRFNQSRIVPTTENDNWFRNMLVQGYVNDPGAAMAGGVEGHAGLFANANDLAIFYQMLLNKGSYGGRQYYDKTTVDLFTSRQSETSWRGLGFDRVNDKQANDQYPSQQAFGHSGYTGTYVWVDPVYHLVYICLTNRVYPDDNKTYGPPKVNIRAGVLDLFYKAILNKN
;
A
#
# COMPACT_ATOMS: atom_id res chain seq x y z
N MET A 1 -18.74 25.39 15.26
CA MET A 1 -17.94 24.20 14.85
C MET A 1 -17.06 24.54 13.65
N LYS A 2 -15.93 25.22 13.89
CA LYS A 2 -14.87 25.40 12.88
C LYS A 2 -13.83 24.31 13.16
N LYS A 3 -13.65 23.37 12.23
CA LYS A 3 -12.62 22.33 12.31
C LYS A 3 -11.25 23.01 12.25
N ILE A 4 -10.55 23.05 13.38
CA ILE A 4 -9.10 23.28 13.40
C ILE A 4 -8.50 21.95 12.93
N LEU A 5 -8.25 21.87 11.63
CA LEU A 5 -7.44 20.83 11.03
C LEU A 5 -6.00 21.19 11.42
N SER A 6 -5.48 20.60 12.49
CA SER A 6 -4.06 20.67 12.79
C SER A 6 -3.33 19.95 11.66
N ILE A 7 -2.83 20.73 10.70
CA ILE A 7 -1.92 20.27 9.66
C ILE A 7 -0.61 19.97 10.36
N LEU A 8 -0.48 18.74 10.87
CA LEU A 8 0.79 18.18 11.32
C LEU A 8 1.63 17.93 10.06
N PHE A 9 2.39 18.95 9.65
CA PHE A 9 3.57 18.81 8.81
C PHE A 9 4.61 18.02 9.60
N VAL A 10 4.43 16.70 9.73
CA VAL A 10 5.50 15.83 10.21
C VAL A 10 6.43 15.63 9.03
N PHE A 11 7.44 16.50 8.97
CA PHE A 11 8.66 16.22 8.24
C PHE A 11 9.04 14.77 8.48
N SER A 12 9.20 13.99 7.41
CA SER A 12 10.02 12.80 7.43
C SER A 12 11.43 13.23 7.84
N ILE A 13 11.73 13.18 9.14
CA ILE A 13 13.04 13.53 9.73
C ILE A 13 14.17 12.66 9.13
N HIS A 14 13.83 11.63 8.35
CA HIS A 14 14.78 10.78 7.64
C HIS A 14 15.05 11.18 6.17
N ALA A 15 14.43 12.21 5.59
CA ALA A 15 14.59 12.45 4.14
C ALA A 15 15.83 13.27 3.74
N ALA A 16 16.43 14.03 4.66
CA ALA A 16 17.57 14.91 4.36
C ALA A 16 18.88 14.53 5.08
N TYR A 17 18.81 13.92 6.28
CA TYR A 17 19.98 13.45 7.04
C TYR A 17 20.37 11.99 6.72
N ALA A 18 19.47 11.16 6.17
CA ALA A 18 19.67 9.71 6.03
C ALA A 18 20.51 9.25 4.82
N GLN A 19 21.38 10.09 4.28
CA GLN A 19 22.27 9.70 3.16
C GLN A 19 23.75 9.79 3.48
N ASN A 20 24.09 9.92 4.78
CA ASN A 20 25.45 9.73 5.26
C ASN A 20 25.58 8.34 5.87
N HIS A 21 26.28 7.44 5.18
CA HIS A 21 26.50 6.07 5.62
C HIS A 21 27.05 5.98 7.06
N ALA A 22 28.00 6.84 7.43
CA ALA A 22 28.61 6.80 8.76
C ALA A 22 27.63 7.21 9.89
N GLU A 23 26.74 8.17 9.64
CA GLU A 23 25.68 8.56 10.58
C GLU A 23 24.59 7.49 10.64
N ASN A 24 24.28 6.88 9.50
CA ASN A 24 23.30 5.80 9.43
C ASN A 24 23.78 4.54 10.16
N LEU A 25 25.08 4.23 10.18
CA LEU A 25 25.60 3.14 11.01
C LEU A 25 25.28 3.37 12.49
N LYS A 26 25.50 4.59 13.00
CA LYS A 26 25.14 4.94 14.39
C LYS A 26 23.64 4.83 14.64
N THR A 27 22.83 5.31 13.70
CA THR A 27 21.36 5.21 13.77
C THR A 27 20.90 3.74 13.75
N ALA A 28 21.54 2.91 12.94
CA ALA A 28 21.24 1.48 12.87
C ALA A 28 21.56 0.77 14.19
N ASP A 29 22.66 1.14 14.83
CA ASP A 29 23.03 0.58 16.13
C ASP A 29 22.08 1.03 17.24
N LYS A 30 21.65 2.30 17.26
CA LYS A 30 20.59 2.77 18.18
C LYS A 30 19.26 2.05 17.98
N LEU A 31 18.85 1.80 16.74
CA LEU A 31 17.63 1.03 16.44
C LEU A 31 17.76 -0.43 16.92
N LYS A 32 18.92 -1.07 16.70
CA LYS A 32 19.18 -2.43 17.23
C LYS A 32 19.13 -2.46 18.75
N GLU A 33 19.73 -1.46 19.40
CA GLU A 33 19.74 -1.33 20.85
C GLU A 33 18.31 -1.12 21.39
N ALA A 34 17.53 -0.24 20.78
CA ALA A 34 16.13 -0.04 21.12
C ALA A 34 15.30 -1.33 20.97
N GLU A 35 15.43 -2.05 19.85
CA GLU A 35 14.76 -3.35 19.64
C GLU A 35 15.19 -4.42 20.65
N LYS A 36 16.47 -4.43 21.04
CA LYS A 36 17.00 -5.39 22.03
C LYS A 36 16.52 -5.08 23.44
N ASN A 37 16.42 -3.80 23.78
CA ASN A 37 16.16 -3.36 25.15
C ASN A 37 14.67 -3.22 25.46
N ILE A 38 13.79 -3.08 24.45
CA ILE A 38 12.36 -2.96 24.66
C ILE A 38 11.76 -4.22 25.29
N VAL A 39 10.93 -4.04 26.31
CA VAL A 39 10.26 -5.14 27.04
C VAL A 39 8.76 -5.02 26.86
N LEU A 40 8.11 -6.12 26.49
CA LEU A 40 6.66 -6.22 26.43
C LEU A 40 6.14 -6.91 27.68
N LEU A 41 5.28 -6.25 28.45
CA LEU A 41 4.73 -6.71 29.72
C LEU A 41 3.21 -6.82 29.59
N ASN A 42 2.58 -7.52 30.53
CA ASN A 42 1.12 -7.67 30.63
C ASN A 42 0.43 -8.11 29.34
N ASN A 43 1.08 -8.96 28.54
CA ASN A 43 0.57 -9.38 27.23
C ASN A 43 0.19 -10.88 27.18
N ALA A 44 -0.29 -11.44 28.30
CA ALA A 44 -0.69 -12.85 28.37
C ALA A 44 -1.83 -13.20 27.39
N SER A 45 -2.69 -12.23 27.06
CA SER A 45 -3.77 -12.38 26.07
C SER A 45 -3.28 -12.30 24.61
N GLY A 46 -2.01 -11.97 24.37
CA GLY A 46 -1.46 -11.80 23.03
C GLY A 46 -2.04 -10.60 22.26
N MET A 47 -2.47 -9.54 22.96
CA MET A 47 -3.06 -8.35 22.31
C MET A 47 -2.05 -7.59 21.45
N VAL A 48 -0.79 -7.51 21.87
CA VAL A 48 0.32 -6.96 21.08
C VAL A 48 1.07 -8.13 20.41
N PRO A 49 1.28 -8.10 19.08
CA PRO A 49 0.89 -7.04 18.16
C PRO A 49 -0.61 -7.05 17.80
N LEU A 50 -1.17 -5.88 17.48
CA LEU A 50 -2.54 -5.73 17.01
C LEU A 50 -2.74 -6.41 15.64
N THR A 51 -3.64 -7.37 15.53
CA THR A 51 -3.86 -8.15 14.30
C THR A 51 -5.08 -7.72 13.47
N ASP A 52 -6.21 -7.39 14.10
CA ASP A 52 -7.48 -7.06 13.42
C ASP A 52 -7.58 -5.59 12.96
N ILE A 53 -6.68 -5.17 12.07
CA ILE A 53 -6.53 -3.76 11.66
C ILE A 53 -7.79 -3.19 10.99
N LYS A 54 -8.58 -4.01 10.29
CA LYS A 54 -9.79 -3.58 9.59
C LYS A 54 -10.84 -2.98 10.53
N THR A 55 -10.98 -3.51 11.74
CA THR A 55 -12.02 -3.07 12.69
C THR A 55 -11.53 -2.00 13.65
N LEU A 56 -10.22 -1.73 13.68
CA LEU A 56 -9.61 -0.82 14.63
C LEU A 56 -9.88 0.64 14.28
N LYS A 57 -10.35 1.37 15.29
CA LYS A 57 -10.32 2.83 15.37
C LYS A 57 -9.37 3.17 16.50
N THR A 58 -8.19 3.64 16.14
CA THR A 58 -7.09 3.82 17.09
C THR A 58 -6.86 5.28 17.40
N ALA A 59 -6.78 5.61 18.69
CA ALA A 59 -6.26 6.87 19.18
C ALA A 59 -4.89 6.65 19.82
N SER A 60 -3.98 7.61 19.66
CA SER A 60 -2.79 7.75 20.49
C SER A 60 -2.94 8.98 21.38
N VAL A 61 -2.55 8.87 22.65
CA VAL A 61 -2.66 9.95 23.63
C VAL A 61 -1.32 10.08 24.33
N HIS A 62 -0.69 11.24 24.19
CA HIS A 62 0.62 11.46 24.76
C HIS A 62 0.60 12.37 25.99
N PHE A 63 1.48 12.05 26.95
CA PHE A 63 1.66 12.76 28.21
C PHE A 63 3.13 13.11 28.43
N ASN A 64 3.54 14.30 28.03
CA ASN A 64 4.92 14.78 28.00
C ASN A 64 5.86 13.82 27.25
N PHE A 65 5.37 13.22 26.16
CA PHE A 65 6.13 12.28 25.34
C PHE A 65 6.78 13.04 24.18
N LYS A 66 8.05 13.42 24.35
CA LYS A 66 8.78 14.29 23.41
C LYS A 66 8.79 13.80 21.96
N ASP A 67 8.82 12.49 21.74
CA ASP A 67 8.93 11.86 20.42
C ASP A 67 7.58 11.37 19.85
N ALA A 68 6.44 11.90 20.33
CA ALA A 68 5.10 11.42 19.96
C ALA A 68 4.84 11.56 18.45
N ALA A 69 5.34 12.62 17.82
CA ALA A 69 5.24 12.80 16.38
C ALA A 69 5.97 11.69 15.58
N VAL A 70 7.07 11.14 16.12
CA VAL A 70 7.77 9.99 15.51
C VAL A 70 6.94 8.73 15.68
N PHE A 71 6.45 8.47 16.91
CA PHE A 71 5.57 7.35 17.21
C PHE A 71 4.35 7.33 16.28
N ASP A 72 3.59 8.43 16.24
CA ASP A 72 2.38 8.59 15.44
C ASP A 72 2.63 8.42 13.94
N SER A 73 3.74 8.97 13.44
CA SER A 73 4.11 8.85 12.03
C SER A 73 4.37 7.40 11.61
N ILE A 74 5.00 6.62 12.49
CA ILE A 74 5.26 5.19 12.27
C ILE A 74 3.99 4.36 12.46
N ALA A 75 3.21 4.63 13.50
CA ALA A 75 1.92 3.98 13.74
C ALA A 75 0.97 4.14 12.54
N ASN A 76 0.93 5.35 11.95
CA ASN A 76 0.15 5.65 10.75
C ASN A 76 0.61 4.93 9.48
N LYS A 77 1.74 4.19 9.50
CA LYS A 77 2.11 3.30 8.39
C LYS A 77 1.36 1.97 8.41
N TYR A 78 0.80 1.58 9.55
CA TYR A 78 0.09 0.31 9.75
C TYR A 78 -1.42 0.45 9.76
N SER A 79 -1.94 1.49 10.41
CA SER A 79 -3.36 1.79 10.54
C SER A 79 -3.55 3.29 10.77
N ALA A 80 -4.72 3.85 10.48
CA ALA A 80 -5.00 5.24 10.79
C ALA A 80 -5.04 5.44 12.31
N VAL A 81 -4.18 6.33 12.84
CA VAL A 81 -4.10 6.67 14.26
C VAL A 81 -4.32 8.17 14.44
N ILE A 82 -5.27 8.52 15.31
CA ILE A 82 -5.58 9.91 15.65
C ILE A 82 -4.89 10.27 16.97
N GLY A 83 -3.94 11.22 16.90
CA GLY A 83 -3.18 11.69 18.06
C GLY A 83 -3.90 12.74 18.91
N PHE A 84 -3.71 12.67 20.22
CA PHE A 84 -4.21 13.58 21.24
C PHE A 84 -3.06 14.01 22.15
N ASN A 85 -2.93 15.33 22.38
CA ASN A 85 -2.04 15.87 23.40
C ASN A 85 -2.79 15.97 24.72
N ALA A 86 -2.25 15.37 25.78
CA ALA A 86 -2.79 15.42 27.14
C ALA A 86 -1.79 15.99 28.16
N ASP A 87 -0.73 16.66 27.71
CA ASP A 87 0.38 17.18 28.52
C ASP A 87 -0.10 18.12 29.65
N THR A 88 -1.18 18.87 29.42
CA THR A 88 -1.72 19.87 30.35
C THR A 88 -2.85 19.36 31.24
N ILE A 89 -3.28 18.10 31.08
CA ILE A 89 -4.42 17.55 31.81
C ILE A 89 -3.95 17.01 33.17
N LEU A 90 -4.31 17.73 34.24
CA LEU A 90 -3.90 17.40 35.62
C LEU A 90 -5.07 17.07 36.56
N HIS A 91 -6.30 17.31 36.12
CA HIS A 91 -7.50 17.26 36.99
C HIS A 91 -8.58 16.34 36.41
N GLN A 92 -9.45 15.83 37.28
CA GLN A 92 -10.50 14.87 36.93
C GLN A 92 -11.38 15.34 35.77
N GLN A 93 -11.77 16.62 35.75
CA GLN A 93 -12.64 17.14 34.69
C GLN A 93 -11.98 17.02 33.30
N GLY A 94 -10.70 17.38 33.18
CA GLY A 94 -9.99 17.28 31.90
C GLY A 94 -9.84 15.82 31.42
N PHE A 95 -9.62 14.89 32.35
CA PHE A 95 -9.62 13.45 32.02
C PHE A 95 -11.01 12.94 31.61
N ASN A 96 -12.09 13.43 32.22
CA ASN A 96 -13.46 13.09 31.79
C ASN A 96 -13.73 13.58 30.36
N GLU A 97 -13.34 14.82 30.04
CA GLU A 97 -13.49 15.38 28.69
C GLU A 97 -12.68 14.61 27.65
N LEU A 98 -11.45 14.22 28.00
CA LEU A 98 -10.62 13.36 27.15
C LEU A 98 -11.26 11.98 26.97
N HIS A 99 -11.73 11.35 28.05
CA HIS A 99 -12.42 10.06 28.01
C HIS A 99 -13.63 10.10 27.07
N ASP A 100 -14.46 11.14 27.15
CA ASP A 100 -15.61 11.32 26.26
C ASP A 100 -15.22 11.42 24.78
N ARG A 101 -14.09 12.06 24.47
CA ARG A 101 -13.54 12.12 23.10
C ARG A 101 -13.01 10.77 22.63
N LEU A 102 -12.54 9.92 23.55
CA LEU A 102 -11.96 8.61 23.24
C LEU A 102 -13.01 7.50 23.05
N LYS A 103 -14.26 7.69 23.48
CA LYS A 103 -15.36 6.71 23.34
C LYS A 103 -15.63 6.23 21.90
N VAL A 104 -15.27 7.02 20.89
CA VAL A 104 -15.45 6.64 19.48
C VAL A 104 -14.38 5.68 18.96
N PHE A 105 -13.31 5.48 19.73
CA PHE A 105 -12.19 4.59 19.42
C PHE A 105 -12.35 3.28 20.18
N ASN A 106 -11.95 2.17 19.58
CA ASN A 106 -11.96 0.86 20.24
C ASN A 106 -10.56 0.40 20.66
N ALA A 107 -9.52 1.12 20.24
CA ALA A 107 -8.16 0.97 20.74
C ALA A 107 -7.56 2.33 21.10
N VAL A 108 -6.88 2.39 22.24
CA VAL A 108 -6.23 3.60 22.75
C VAL A 108 -4.79 3.25 23.14
N ILE A 109 -3.84 3.93 22.54
CA ILE A 109 -2.42 3.85 22.87
C ILE A 109 -2.10 5.03 23.78
N LEU A 110 -1.60 4.76 24.99
CA LEU A 110 -1.17 5.78 25.94
C LEU A 110 0.34 5.88 25.93
N GLU A 111 0.87 7.02 25.49
CA GLU A 111 2.31 7.31 25.43
C GLU A 111 2.72 8.10 26.67
N LEU A 112 3.40 7.42 27.60
CA LEU A 112 3.86 7.93 28.88
C LEU A 112 5.38 8.08 28.88
N SER A 113 5.90 9.07 29.58
CA SER A 113 7.33 9.35 29.72
C SER A 113 7.73 9.49 31.19
N ALA A 114 9.03 9.68 31.45
CA ALA A 114 9.51 10.05 32.79
C ALA A 114 8.93 11.38 33.31
N GLU A 115 8.49 12.26 32.40
CA GLU A 115 7.91 13.57 32.69
C GLU A 115 6.38 13.53 32.84
N THR A 116 5.74 12.37 32.62
CA THR A 116 4.30 12.20 32.88
C THR A 116 4.01 12.46 34.36
N HIS A 117 2.93 13.20 34.64
CA HIS A 117 2.48 13.42 36.00
C HIS A 117 1.69 12.22 36.53
N PHE A 118 2.40 11.25 37.12
CA PHE A 118 1.84 10.03 37.70
C PHE A 118 1.06 10.33 38.99
N ASN A 119 -0.28 10.38 38.89
CA ASN A 119 -1.16 10.66 40.03
C ASN A 119 -2.39 9.71 40.05
N PRO A 120 -3.14 9.65 41.16
CA PRO A 120 -4.31 8.75 41.27
C PRO A 120 -5.42 9.03 40.25
N VAL A 121 -5.52 10.25 39.72
CA VAL A 121 -6.51 10.64 38.71
C VAL A 121 -6.17 9.99 37.35
N LEU A 122 -4.89 10.02 36.97
CA LEU A 122 -4.40 9.31 35.79
C LEU A 122 -4.57 7.80 35.93
N GLU A 123 -4.24 7.20 37.09
CA GLU A 123 -4.44 5.77 37.33
C GLU A 123 -5.92 5.40 37.12
N ARG A 124 -6.82 6.23 37.66
CA ARG A 124 -8.27 6.01 37.52
C ARG A 124 -8.73 6.14 36.06
N PHE A 125 -8.25 7.14 35.34
CA PHE A 125 -8.55 7.31 33.92
C PHE A 125 -8.13 6.09 33.09
N ILE A 126 -6.92 5.56 33.31
CA ILE A 126 -6.45 4.35 32.62
C ILE A 126 -7.37 3.17 32.95
N LEU A 127 -7.69 2.95 34.23
CA LEU A 127 -8.57 1.85 34.66
C LEU A 127 -9.99 1.95 34.12
N ASP A 128 -10.51 3.16 33.92
CA ASP A 128 -11.82 3.36 33.29
C ASP A 128 -11.74 3.07 31.77
N LEU A 129 -10.67 3.50 31.08
CA LEU A 129 -10.44 3.13 29.67
C LEU A 129 -10.30 1.61 29.45
N GLU A 130 -9.65 0.87 30.35
CA GLU A 130 -9.50 -0.60 30.22
C GLU A 130 -10.84 -1.35 30.17
N ARG A 131 -11.92 -0.73 30.67
CA ARG A 131 -13.26 -1.33 30.67
C ARG A 131 -13.98 -1.15 29.34
N GLU A 132 -13.62 -0.11 28.59
CA GLU A 132 -14.33 0.32 27.37
C GLU A 132 -13.49 0.10 26.11
N ASN A 133 -12.16 0.10 26.22
CA ASN A 133 -11.22 0.11 25.10
C ASN A 133 -10.15 -0.97 25.22
N ARG A 134 -9.57 -1.34 24.07
CA ARG A 134 -8.29 -2.05 24.01
C ARG A 134 -7.17 -1.05 24.29
N VAL A 135 -6.70 -1.00 25.53
CA VAL A 135 -5.63 -0.08 25.93
C VAL A 135 -4.27 -0.75 25.73
N ILE A 136 -3.30 0.01 25.21
CA ILE A 136 -1.88 -0.36 25.18
C ILE A 136 -1.11 0.81 25.76
N ILE A 137 -0.19 0.55 26.68
CA ILE A 137 0.64 1.59 27.28
C ILE A 137 2.04 1.50 26.68
N VAL A 138 2.56 2.62 26.22
CA VAL A 138 3.96 2.79 25.81
C VAL A 138 4.60 3.68 26.86
N LEU A 139 5.49 3.12 27.68
CA LEU A 139 6.21 3.84 28.71
C LEU A 139 7.69 3.95 28.34
N VAL A 140 8.20 5.18 28.23
CA VAL A 140 9.64 5.45 28.07
C VAL A 140 10.22 6.11 29.31
N GLY A 141 11.47 5.77 29.65
CA GLY A 141 12.19 6.34 30.78
C GLY A 141 12.26 5.43 32.00
N GLU A 142 12.42 6.04 33.18
CA GLU A 142 12.80 5.36 34.42
C GLU A 142 11.86 4.19 34.79
N GLY A 143 12.42 2.99 34.95
CA GLY A 143 11.65 1.79 35.26
C GLY A 143 10.89 1.84 36.59
N LYS A 144 11.26 2.73 37.54
CA LYS A 144 10.51 2.94 38.78
C LYS A 144 9.04 3.33 38.54
N ASN A 145 8.75 3.97 37.40
CA ASN A 145 7.40 4.37 37.03
C ASN A 145 6.52 3.17 36.63
N LEU A 146 7.08 1.99 36.38
CA LEU A 146 6.30 0.76 36.17
C LEU A 146 5.44 0.44 37.40
N ALA A 147 5.91 0.73 38.61
CA ALA A 147 5.15 0.48 39.84
C ALA A 147 3.80 1.24 39.90
N PHE A 148 3.67 2.35 39.17
CA PHE A 148 2.39 3.06 39.02
C PHE A 148 1.34 2.23 38.28
N LEU A 149 1.77 1.28 37.44
CA LEU A 149 0.92 0.46 36.60
C LEU A 149 0.55 -0.90 37.25
N ASP A 150 0.81 -1.10 38.55
CA ASP A 150 0.61 -2.38 39.24
C ASP A 150 -0.82 -2.94 39.15
N LYS A 151 -1.82 -2.06 39.04
CA LYS A 151 -3.23 -2.43 38.93
C LYS A 151 -3.70 -2.57 37.47
N ILE A 152 -2.89 -2.13 36.52
CA ILE A 152 -3.24 -2.06 35.09
C ILE A 152 -2.99 -3.42 34.45
N LYS A 153 -3.98 -3.92 33.70
CA LYS A 153 -3.92 -5.26 33.06
C LYS A 153 -3.52 -5.20 31.59
N SER A 154 -3.59 -4.02 31.00
CA SER A 154 -3.28 -3.74 29.61
C SER A 154 -1.81 -4.00 29.30
N PRO A 155 -1.48 -4.41 28.07
CA PRO A 155 -0.09 -4.56 27.65
C PRO A 155 0.70 -3.27 27.87
N VAL A 156 1.91 -3.42 28.39
CA VAL A 156 2.85 -2.31 28.59
C VAL A 156 4.09 -2.59 27.74
N ILE A 157 4.39 -1.71 26.81
CA ILE A 157 5.64 -1.66 26.06
C ILE A 157 6.54 -0.68 26.79
N TRP A 158 7.65 -1.17 27.35
CA TRP A 158 8.57 -0.38 28.14
C TRP A 158 9.97 -0.29 27.50
N SER A 159 10.54 0.91 27.51
CA SER A 159 11.94 1.18 27.15
C SER A 159 12.54 2.15 28.16
N GLU A 160 13.70 1.82 28.73
CA GLU A 160 14.42 2.73 29.64
C GLU A 160 14.92 3.99 28.92
N THR A 161 15.31 3.86 27.66
CA THR A 161 15.79 4.98 26.85
C THR A 161 14.63 5.73 26.23
N GLN A 162 14.67 7.07 26.32
CA GLN A 162 13.73 7.99 25.64
C GLN A 162 14.44 8.71 24.49
N ASN A 163 14.15 8.28 23.26
CA ASN A 163 14.63 8.89 22.02
C ASN A 163 13.74 8.50 20.82
N GLN A 164 14.04 9.05 19.64
CA GLN A 164 13.29 8.77 18.43
C GLN A 164 13.31 7.29 18.02
N GLU A 165 14.43 6.60 18.23
CA GLU A 165 14.57 5.19 17.87
C GLU A 165 13.70 4.28 18.74
N SER A 166 13.66 4.49 20.06
CA SER A 166 12.79 3.77 20.98
C SER A 166 11.31 4.05 20.73
N ALA A 167 10.93 5.30 20.44
CA ALA A 167 9.56 5.64 20.04
C ALA A 167 9.15 4.94 18.73
N SER A 168 10.04 4.94 17.72
CA SER A 168 9.81 4.23 16.46
C SER A 168 9.65 2.72 16.66
N VAL A 169 10.53 2.08 17.44
CA VAL A 169 10.48 0.65 17.74
C VAL A 169 9.22 0.30 18.52
N ALA A 170 8.82 1.11 19.50
CA ALA A 170 7.59 0.91 20.25
C ALA A 170 6.35 0.96 19.34
N ALA A 171 6.27 1.94 18.44
CA ALA A 171 5.19 2.04 17.45
C ALA A 171 5.15 0.80 16.54
N GLN A 172 6.30 0.34 16.05
CA GLN A 172 6.38 -0.87 15.24
C GLN A 172 5.97 -2.12 16.03
N LEU A 173 6.31 -2.20 17.32
CA LEU A 173 5.98 -3.34 18.17
C LEU A 173 4.47 -3.46 18.38
N VAL A 174 3.77 -2.33 18.58
CA VAL A 174 2.29 -2.29 18.67
C VAL A 174 1.63 -3.00 17.49
N PHE A 175 2.17 -2.82 16.28
CA PHE A 175 1.61 -3.35 15.03
C PHE A 175 2.37 -4.57 14.47
N GLY A 176 3.42 -5.06 15.15
CA GLY A 176 4.19 -6.23 14.75
C GLY A 176 5.15 -6.02 13.57
N GLY A 177 5.63 -4.80 13.37
CA GLY A 177 6.76 -4.49 12.46
C GLY A 177 8.12 -4.92 13.01
N VAL A 178 8.22 -5.05 14.33
CA VAL A 178 9.34 -5.63 15.08
C VAL A 178 8.80 -6.65 16.08
N ALA A 179 9.69 -7.45 16.65
CA ALA A 179 9.39 -8.41 17.72
C ALA A 179 10.06 -7.96 19.02
N ALA A 180 9.42 -8.27 20.15
CA ALA A 180 10.03 -8.17 21.47
C ALA A 180 10.36 -9.57 22.00
N SER A 181 11.50 -9.69 22.66
CA SER A 181 11.95 -10.93 23.32
C SER A 181 12.65 -10.69 24.65
N ASN A 182 12.81 -9.43 25.07
CA ASN A 182 13.55 -9.07 26.27
C ASN A 182 12.70 -9.20 27.54
N HIS A 183 13.37 -9.17 28.69
CA HIS A 183 12.76 -9.27 30.02
C HIS A 183 13.32 -8.19 30.95
N LEU A 184 12.57 -7.86 32.01
CA LEU A 184 13.04 -6.95 33.06
C LEU A 184 14.28 -7.52 33.77
N ALA A 185 15.32 -6.70 33.92
CA ALA A 185 16.55 -7.11 34.60
C ALA A 185 16.43 -7.10 36.14
N VAL A 186 15.54 -6.27 36.68
CA VAL A 186 15.37 -6.05 38.13
C VAL A 186 13.90 -6.02 38.52
N ASN A 187 13.62 -6.08 39.82
CA ASN A 187 12.28 -5.90 40.38
C ASN A 187 11.97 -4.41 40.49
N TYR A 188 10.89 -3.95 39.84
CA TYR A 188 10.36 -2.59 40.02
C TYR A 188 9.14 -2.57 40.94
N SER A 189 8.36 -3.65 40.97
CA SER A 189 7.20 -3.81 41.86
C SER A 189 6.82 -5.29 42.02
N LYS A 190 5.69 -5.56 42.70
CA LYS A 190 5.14 -6.91 42.79
C LYS A 190 4.59 -7.41 41.44
N ALA A 191 4.05 -6.50 40.62
CA ALA A 191 3.52 -6.83 39.30
C ALA A 191 4.62 -6.87 38.22
N PHE A 192 5.69 -6.08 38.38
CA PHE A 192 6.80 -5.96 37.45
C PHE A 192 8.11 -6.44 38.08
N SER A 193 8.23 -7.77 38.22
CA SER A 193 9.42 -8.41 38.78
C SER A 193 10.47 -8.72 37.71
N ALA A 194 11.71 -8.93 38.15
CA ALA A 194 12.79 -9.42 37.30
C ALA A 194 12.37 -10.68 36.53
N ASN A 195 12.89 -10.81 35.31
CA ASN A 195 12.57 -11.83 34.32
C ASN A 195 11.13 -11.78 33.76
N SER A 196 10.34 -10.77 34.09
CA SER A 196 9.04 -10.56 33.42
C SER A 196 9.23 -10.03 32.00
N GLY A 197 8.56 -10.63 31.03
CA GLY A 197 8.49 -10.14 29.66
C GLY A 197 7.82 -11.19 28.76
N TYR A 198 6.99 -10.74 27.83
CA TYR A 198 6.28 -11.59 26.88
C TYR A 198 6.95 -11.50 25.52
N PRO A 199 7.25 -12.64 24.88
CA PRO A 199 7.70 -12.63 23.50
C PRO A 199 6.57 -12.19 22.57
N SER A 200 6.93 -11.61 21.43
CA SER A 200 6.02 -11.33 20.32
C SER A 200 6.69 -11.67 18.99
N ALA A 201 5.89 -11.69 17.91
CA ALA A 201 6.38 -12.01 16.58
C ALA A 201 6.33 -10.81 15.64
N LYS A 202 7.32 -10.70 14.76
CA LYS A 202 7.27 -9.79 13.61
C LYS A 202 6.32 -10.37 12.57
N ILE A 203 5.19 -9.73 12.36
CA ILE A 203 4.12 -10.18 11.46
C ILE A 203 3.85 -9.22 10.30
N ARG A 204 4.44 -8.02 10.31
CA ARG A 204 4.28 -6.99 9.27
C ARG A 204 5.64 -6.45 8.80
N LEU A 205 5.60 -5.58 7.77
CA LEU A 205 6.76 -4.79 7.39
C LEU A 205 7.25 -3.98 8.59
N GLY A 206 8.56 -3.97 8.81
CA GLY A 206 9.18 -2.96 9.65
C GLY A 206 9.58 -1.73 8.81
N TYR A 207 9.95 -0.65 9.49
CA TYR A 207 10.40 0.60 8.89
C TYR A 207 11.75 0.98 9.50
N ALA A 208 12.75 1.09 8.64
CA ALA A 208 14.15 1.19 9.02
C ALA A 208 14.96 2.02 8.01
N ILE A 209 16.28 1.94 8.12
CA ILE A 209 17.26 2.54 7.20
C ILE A 209 18.08 1.44 6.51
N PRO A 210 18.76 1.72 5.38
CA PRO A 210 19.50 0.71 4.61
C PRO A 210 20.51 -0.10 5.44
N GLU A 211 21.18 0.54 6.39
CA GLU A 211 22.20 -0.07 7.24
C GLU A 211 21.62 -1.16 8.15
N ARG A 212 20.32 -1.13 8.47
CA ARG A 212 19.64 -2.19 9.25
C ARG A 212 19.55 -3.52 8.49
N VAL A 213 19.67 -3.50 7.16
CA VAL A 213 19.69 -4.68 6.29
C VAL A 213 21.05 -4.87 5.60
N SER A 214 22.09 -4.29 6.19
CA SER A 214 23.48 -4.36 5.70
C SER A 214 23.64 -3.80 4.28
N LEU A 215 22.95 -2.71 3.97
CA LEU A 215 23.15 -1.93 2.74
C LEU A 215 23.77 -0.58 3.06
N ASN A 216 24.77 -0.19 2.30
CA ASN A 216 25.40 1.13 2.40
C ASN A 216 24.51 2.18 1.73
N SER A 217 23.98 3.15 2.47
CA SER A 217 23.03 4.14 1.94
C SER A 217 23.60 5.11 0.90
N ASN A 218 24.91 5.12 0.63
CA ASN A 218 25.53 6.06 -0.31
C ASN A 218 24.98 5.94 -1.74
N PHE A 219 24.45 4.77 -2.15
CA PHE A 219 23.81 4.63 -3.47
C PHE A 219 22.56 5.50 -3.60
N LEU A 220 21.90 5.88 -2.50
CA LEU A 220 20.71 6.73 -2.52
C LEU A 220 20.98 8.12 -3.10
N LYS A 221 22.22 8.62 -3.02
CA LYS A 221 22.62 9.85 -3.73
C LYS A 221 22.53 9.70 -5.24
N LYS A 222 22.87 8.51 -5.77
CA LYS A 222 22.73 8.20 -7.20
C LYS A 222 21.25 8.06 -7.58
N VAL A 223 20.42 7.51 -6.68
CA VAL A 223 18.96 7.47 -6.85
C VAL A 223 18.40 8.90 -6.94
N ASP A 224 18.77 9.78 -6.01
CA ASP A 224 18.35 11.19 -6.03
C ASP A 224 18.76 11.88 -7.34
N SER A 225 20.02 11.74 -7.76
CA SER A 225 20.49 12.32 -9.02
C SER A 225 19.74 11.80 -10.23
N LEU A 226 19.47 10.48 -10.30
CA LEU A 226 18.74 9.87 -11.39
C LEU A 226 17.28 10.35 -11.45
N VAL A 227 16.59 10.40 -10.31
CA VAL A 227 15.20 10.87 -10.25
C VAL A 227 15.12 12.35 -10.61
N ASN A 228 16.00 13.19 -10.07
CA ASN A 228 16.04 14.62 -10.37
C ASN A 228 16.37 14.88 -11.86
N ALA A 229 17.28 14.11 -12.46
CA ALA A 229 17.55 14.17 -13.90
C ALA A 229 16.32 13.72 -14.72
N GLY A 230 15.58 12.72 -14.24
CA GLY A 230 14.32 12.30 -14.81
C GLY A 230 13.26 13.40 -14.79
N ILE A 231 13.10 14.10 -13.67
CA ILE A 231 12.18 15.24 -13.55
C ILE A 231 12.60 16.39 -14.46
N ALA A 232 13.88 16.78 -14.44
CA ALA A 232 14.43 17.86 -15.27
C ALA A 232 14.33 17.57 -16.77
N SER A 233 14.39 16.30 -17.17
CA SER A 233 14.22 15.86 -18.56
C SER A 233 12.75 15.66 -18.97
N HIS A 234 11.80 16.04 -18.12
CA HIS A 234 10.36 15.84 -18.31
C HIS A 234 9.95 14.37 -18.47
N SER A 235 10.57 13.45 -17.72
CA SER A 235 10.16 12.04 -17.70
C SER A 235 8.94 11.79 -16.80
N ALA A 236 8.78 12.54 -15.71
CA ALA A 236 7.57 12.67 -14.89
C ALA A 236 7.72 13.87 -13.95
N PRO A 237 6.67 14.64 -13.61
CA PRO A 237 6.77 15.72 -12.64
C PRO A 237 6.73 15.23 -11.19
N ALA A 238 5.89 14.23 -10.88
CA ALA A 238 5.78 13.63 -9.56
C ALA A 238 6.37 12.22 -9.56
N VAL A 239 7.21 11.92 -8.56
CA VAL A 239 7.82 10.60 -8.39
C VAL A 239 7.83 10.21 -6.91
N VAL A 240 7.40 9.00 -6.59
CA VAL A 240 7.60 8.37 -5.28
C VAL A 240 8.33 7.05 -5.48
N VAL A 241 9.42 6.84 -4.73
CA VAL A 241 10.21 5.62 -4.73
C VAL A 241 10.16 5.01 -3.33
N LEU A 242 9.77 3.73 -3.25
CA LEU A 242 9.83 2.93 -2.03
C LEU A 242 10.62 1.65 -2.28
N LEU A 243 11.56 1.36 -1.37
CA LEU A 243 12.35 0.14 -1.35
C LEU A 243 12.15 -0.59 -0.01
N ALA A 244 11.80 -1.86 -0.08
CA ALA A 244 11.81 -2.76 1.05
C ALA A 244 12.73 -3.95 0.80
N LYS A 245 13.47 -4.34 1.83
CA LYS A 245 14.44 -5.44 1.84
C LYS A 245 14.32 -6.21 3.15
N ASP A 246 14.30 -7.53 3.09
CA ASP A 246 14.21 -8.39 4.30
C ASP A 246 13.02 -8.03 5.21
N GLY A 247 11.88 -7.70 4.59
CA GLY A 247 10.68 -7.27 5.31
C GLY A 247 10.82 -5.94 6.06
N GLN A 248 11.77 -5.09 5.66
CA GLN A 248 11.98 -3.73 6.20
C GLN A 248 11.86 -2.72 5.06
N VAL A 249 11.01 -1.71 5.20
CA VAL A 249 11.02 -0.53 4.32
C VAL A 249 12.23 0.32 4.72
N ILE A 250 13.20 0.44 3.81
CA ILE A 250 14.50 1.11 4.06
C ILE A 250 14.64 2.44 3.32
N PHE A 251 13.72 2.73 2.41
CA PHE A 251 13.68 3.98 1.67
C PHE A 251 12.25 4.25 1.22
N ASN A 252 11.75 5.46 1.45
CA ASN A 252 10.47 5.95 0.93
C ASN A 252 10.56 7.46 0.77
N LYS A 253 10.72 7.94 -0.47
CA LYS A 253 10.96 9.36 -0.77
C LYS A 253 10.11 9.82 -1.94
N ALA A 254 9.57 11.03 -1.80
CA ALA A 254 8.85 11.75 -2.83
C ALA A 254 9.74 12.83 -3.45
N TYR A 255 9.58 13.06 -4.75
CA TYR A 255 10.36 14.00 -5.54
C TYR A 255 9.45 14.83 -6.45
N GLY A 256 9.93 16.03 -6.78
CA GLY A 256 9.25 16.93 -7.69
C GLY A 256 7.93 17.47 -7.14
N LYS A 257 6.99 17.68 -8.05
CA LYS A 257 5.69 18.32 -7.78
C LYS A 257 4.60 17.59 -8.54
N HIS A 258 3.34 17.80 -8.16
CA HIS A 258 2.19 17.18 -8.84
C HIS A 258 2.17 17.48 -10.35
N THR A 259 2.57 18.68 -10.74
CA THR A 259 2.68 19.12 -12.14
C THR A 259 3.99 19.87 -12.37
N TYR A 260 4.39 20.07 -13.63
CA TYR A 260 5.61 20.82 -13.96
C TYR A 260 5.53 22.31 -13.60
N LYS A 261 4.34 22.90 -13.68
CA LYS A 261 4.10 24.33 -13.45
C LYS A 261 3.55 24.66 -12.05
N GLY A 262 3.03 23.66 -11.35
CA GLY A 262 2.41 23.81 -10.04
C GLY A 262 3.41 24.07 -8.91
N ASN A 263 2.89 24.25 -7.70
CA ASN A 263 3.68 24.45 -6.48
C ASN A 263 3.44 23.36 -5.44
N GLU A 264 2.55 22.42 -5.71
CA GLU A 264 2.18 21.31 -4.85
C GLU A 264 3.32 20.28 -4.82
N PRO A 265 4.09 20.18 -3.72
CA PRO A 265 5.16 19.19 -3.64
C PRO A 265 4.56 17.79 -3.58
N THR A 266 5.21 16.85 -4.26
CA THR A 266 4.86 15.43 -4.13
C THR A 266 5.17 14.96 -2.71
N ARG A 267 4.27 14.18 -2.14
CA ARG A 267 4.40 13.57 -0.80
C ARG A 267 4.34 12.06 -0.91
N THR A 268 4.91 11.37 0.09
CA THR A 268 4.93 9.89 0.12
C THR A 268 3.56 9.28 0.40
N ASP A 269 2.60 10.09 0.87
CA ASP A 269 1.21 9.72 1.11
C ASP A 269 0.26 10.14 -0.01
N ASP A 270 0.79 10.68 -1.11
CA ASP A 270 0.00 11.00 -2.30
C ASP A 270 -0.47 9.73 -3.03
N ILE A 271 -1.60 9.87 -3.70
CA ILE A 271 -2.36 8.80 -4.32
C ILE A 271 -2.22 8.92 -5.84
N PHE A 272 -1.75 7.84 -6.48
CA PHE A 272 -1.47 7.78 -7.91
C PHE A 272 -2.44 6.85 -8.63
N ASP A 273 -2.77 7.17 -9.88
CA ASP A 273 -3.42 6.23 -10.81
C ASP A 273 -2.44 5.11 -11.17
N LEU A 274 -2.79 3.87 -10.84
CA LEU A 274 -1.91 2.73 -11.00
C LEU A 274 -1.91 2.14 -12.42
N ALA A 275 -2.84 2.55 -13.29
CA ALA A 275 -3.01 1.99 -14.62
C ALA A 275 -2.99 0.44 -14.57
N SER A 276 -2.19 -0.21 -15.43
CA SER A 276 -2.13 -1.68 -15.54
C SER A 276 -1.60 -2.41 -14.30
N VAL A 277 -1.00 -1.73 -13.31
CA VAL A 277 -0.73 -2.38 -12.01
C VAL A 277 -2.04 -2.85 -11.34
N THR A 278 -3.19 -2.24 -11.68
CA THR A 278 -4.53 -2.72 -11.30
C THR A 278 -4.73 -4.21 -11.57
N LYS A 279 -4.23 -4.73 -12.70
CA LYS A 279 -4.36 -6.15 -13.07
C LYS A 279 -3.86 -7.06 -11.96
N VAL A 280 -2.67 -6.79 -11.44
CA VAL A 280 -1.95 -7.61 -10.46
C VAL A 280 -2.21 -7.20 -9.00
N THR A 281 -2.94 -6.11 -8.76
CA THR A 281 -3.28 -5.62 -7.42
C THR A 281 -4.77 -5.73 -7.09
N ALA A 282 -5.64 -5.92 -8.09
CA ALA A 282 -7.08 -6.11 -7.89
C ALA A 282 -7.59 -7.42 -8.51
N THR A 283 -7.53 -7.55 -9.83
CA THR A 283 -8.19 -8.63 -10.56
C THR A 283 -7.53 -9.99 -10.34
N VAL A 284 -6.21 -10.08 -10.53
CA VAL A 284 -5.46 -11.32 -10.29
C VAL A 284 -5.57 -11.78 -8.84
N PRO A 285 -5.45 -10.90 -7.82
CA PRO A 285 -5.73 -11.26 -6.42
C PRO A 285 -7.12 -11.88 -6.21
N ALA A 286 -8.17 -11.31 -6.82
CA ALA A 286 -9.50 -11.90 -6.75
C ALA A 286 -9.54 -13.32 -7.35
N ILE A 287 -8.95 -13.49 -8.55
CA ILE A 287 -8.85 -14.79 -9.21
C ILE A 287 -8.01 -15.80 -8.40
N MET A 288 -6.91 -15.37 -7.77
CA MET A 288 -6.10 -16.20 -6.88
C MET A 288 -6.95 -16.73 -5.71
N GLN A 289 -7.73 -15.85 -5.07
CA GLN A 289 -8.58 -16.23 -3.94
C GLN A 289 -9.65 -17.24 -4.34
N LEU A 290 -10.30 -17.02 -5.49
CA LEU A 290 -11.31 -17.93 -6.02
C LEU A 290 -10.71 -19.29 -6.38
N TYR A 291 -9.48 -19.30 -6.92
CA TYR A 291 -8.75 -20.53 -7.20
C TYR A 291 -8.38 -21.29 -5.91
N ASP A 292 -7.92 -20.56 -4.88
CA ASP A 292 -7.62 -21.14 -3.57
C ASP A 292 -8.85 -21.79 -2.93
N GLN A 293 -9.97 -21.07 -2.96
CA GLN A 293 -11.26 -21.53 -2.46
C GLN A 293 -11.91 -22.62 -3.35
N LYS A 294 -11.25 -23.03 -4.44
CA LYS A 294 -11.75 -24.03 -5.41
C LYS A 294 -13.06 -23.63 -6.08
N LEU A 295 -13.37 -22.34 -6.12
CA LEU A 295 -14.55 -21.78 -6.79
C LEU A 295 -14.34 -21.64 -8.30
N ILE A 296 -13.09 -21.58 -8.75
CA ILE A 296 -12.73 -21.63 -10.16
C ILE A 296 -11.62 -22.64 -10.41
N ASN A 297 -11.49 -23.07 -11.68
CA ASN A 297 -10.37 -23.86 -12.16
C ASN A 297 -9.74 -23.20 -13.40
N LEU A 298 -8.41 -23.03 -13.36
CA LEU A 298 -7.65 -22.32 -14.39
C LEU A 298 -7.77 -22.94 -15.80
N ASN A 299 -8.04 -24.24 -15.90
CA ASN A 299 -8.22 -24.94 -17.18
C ASN A 299 -9.67 -24.93 -17.68
N THR A 300 -10.58 -24.31 -16.92
CA THR A 300 -12.00 -24.22 -17.30
C THR A 300 -12.20 -23.06 -18.27
N PRO A 301 -13.04 -23.24 -19.31
CA PRO A 301 -13.46 -22.14 -20.17
C PRO A 301 -14.15 -21.01 -19.39
N ILE A 302 -13.83 -19.76 -19.70
CA ILE A 302 -14.43 -18.57 -19.09
C ILE A 302 -15.96 -18.59 -19.24
N SER A 303 -16.46 -19.14 -20.35
CA SER A 303 -17.89 -19.27 -20.65
C SER A 303 -18.69 -20.12 -19.64
N GLN A 304 -18.03 -20.94 -18.81
CA GLN A 304 -18.73 -21.63 -17.73
C GLN A 304 -19.20 -20.66 -16.65
N TYR A 305 -18.42 -19.62 -16.37
CA TYR A 305 -18.72 -18.59 -15.38
C TYR A 305 -19.46 -17.40 -16.00
N VAL A 306 -19.04 -16.96 -17.19
CA VAL A 306 -19.65 -15.82 -17.90
C VAL A 306 -20.55 -16.35 -19.02
N ALA A 307 -21.84 -16.52 -18.71
CA ALA A 307 -22.79 -17.23 -19.57
C ALA A 307 -22.90 -16.67 -21.00
N MET A 308 -22.73 -15.35 -21.16
CA MET A 308 -22.79 -14.68 -22.46
C MET A 308 -21.71 -15.14 -23.46
N LEU A 309 -20.60 -15.73 -22.98
CA LEU A 309 -19.54 -16.22 -23.86
C LEU A 309 -19.84 -17.59 -24.47
N ARG A 310 -20.83 -18.32 -23.95
CA ARG A 310 -21.12 -19.72 -24.36
C ARG A 310 -21.46 -19.85 -25.85
N THR A 311 -22.01 -18.79 -26.45
CA THR A 311 -22.43 -18.76 -27.86
C THR A 311 -21.41 -18.06 -28.77
N ILE A 312 -20.30 -17.55 -28.24
CA ILE A 312 -19.32 -16.78 -29.01
C ILE A 312 -18.22 -17.71 -29.51
N GLY A 313 -18.20 -17.99 -30.80
CA GLY A 313 -17.39 -19.06 -31.41
C GLY A 313 -15.90 -19.05 -31.03
N ASP A 314 -15.24 -17.90 -31.14
CA ASP A 314 -13.80 -17.74 -30.88
C ASP A 314 -13.45 -17.54 -29.38
N LYS A 315 -14.45 -17.38 -28.51
CA LYS A 315 -14.26 -17.07 -27.07
C LYS A 315 -14.80 -18.14 -26.13
N LYS A 316 -15.78 -18.94 -26.57
CA LYS A 316 -16.48 -19.92 -25.73
C LYS A 316 -15.54 -20.95 -25.09
N ASP A 317 -14.45 -21.29 -25.76
CA ASP A 317 -13.49 -22.31 -25.33
C ASP A 317 -12.21 -21.73 -24.71
N VAL A 318 -12.10 -20.40 -24.60
CA VAL A 318 -10.94 -19.74 -23.98
C VAL A 318 -10.94 -20.04 -22.48
N ARG A 319 -9.84 -20.59 -21.98
CA ARG A 319 -9.64 -20.94 -20.57
C ARG A 319 -9.17 -19.73 -19.77
N ILE A 320 -9.45 -19.74 -18.47
CA ILE A 320 -8.98 -18.72 -17.52
C ILE A 320 -7.45 -18.56 -17.61
N LYS A 321 -6.70 -19.67 -17.63
CA LYS A 321 -5.23 -19.66 -17.75
C LYS A 321 -4.76 -18.91 -19.00
N GLU A 322 -5.40 -19.14 -20.14
CA GLU A 322 -5.03 -18.48 -21.40
C GLU A 322 -5.27 -16.98 -21.35
N ALA A 323 -6.37 -16.53 -20.73
CA ALA A 323 -6.63 -15.11 -20.55
C ALA A 323 -5.61 -14.45 -19.61
N LEU A 324 -5.29 -15.08 -18.47
CA LEU A 324 -4.29 -14.57 -17.50
C LEU A 324 -2.87 -14.50 -18.09
N LEU A 325 -2.56 -15.36 -19.06
CA LEU A 325 -1.29 -15.35 -19.79
C LEU A 325 -1.27 -14.40 -20.99
N HIS A 326 -2.40 -13.75 -21.31
CA HIS A 326 -2.59 -13.00 -22.55
C HIS A 326 -2.34 -13.84 -23.82
N GLU A 327 -2.76 -15.11 -23.78
CA GLU A 327 -2.66 -16.07 -24.89
C GLU A 327 -4.04 -16.47 -25.43
N ALA A 328 -5.10 -15.81 -24.98
CA ALA A 328 -6.48 -16.09 -25.36
C ALA A 328 -6.80 -15.79 -26.84
N GLY A 329 -5.94 -15.06 -27.56
CA GLY A 329 -6.30 -14.52 -28.88
C GLY A 329 -7.40 -13.45 -28.75
N PHE A 330 -7.26 -12.55 -27.79
CA PHE A 330 -8.13 -11.38 -27.69
C PHE A 330 -7.49 -10.17 -28.37
N THR A 331 -8.32 -9.27 -28.90
CA THR A 331 -7.87 -7.97 -29.39
C THR A 331 -7.11 -7.22 -28.29
N PRO A 332 -5.93 -6.65 -28.56
CA PRO A 332 -5.12 -5.97 -27.54
C PRO A 332 -5.89 -4.88 -26.78
N TYR A 333 -6.58 -4.03 -27.54
CA TYR A 333 -7.22 -2.83 -27.02
C TYR A 333 -8.34 -2.40 -27.97
N ILE A 334 -9.47 -1.96 -27.42
CA ILE A 334 -10.61 -1.44 -28.17
C ILE A 334 -10.81 0.02 -27.79
N LYS A 335 -10.79 0.90 -28.79
CA LYS A 335 -11.02 2.34 -28.62
C LYS A 335 -12.51 2.65 -28.51
N PHE A 336 -13.13 2.31 -27.37
CA PHE A 336 -14.57 2.51 -27.19
C PHE A 336 -15.00 3.98 -27.30
N TYR A 337 -14.09 4.93 -27.07
CA TYR A 337 -14.36 6.37 -27.13
C TYR A 337 -14.56 6.87 -28.58
N GLU A 338 -14.02 6.17 -29.59
CA GLU A 338 -14.25 6.49 -31.01
C GLU A 338 -15.70 6.21 -31.44
N LYS A 339 -16.48 5.52 -30.61
CA LYS A 339 -17.92 5.26 -30.84
C LYS A 339 -18.85 6.28 -30.18
N LEU A 340 -18.30 7.21 -29.38
CA LEU A 340 -19.08 8.22 -28.68
C LEU A 340 -19.78 9.15 -29.67
N LYS A 341 -21.06 9.41 -29.40
CA LYS A 341 -21.86 10.43 -30.06
C LYS A 341 -22.01 11.62 -29.11
N PRO A 342 -22.24 12.85 -29.62
CA PRO A 342 -22.50 14.00 -28.76
C PRO A 342 -23.61 13.78 -27.73
N ALA A 343 -24.64 13.00 -28.07
CA ALA A 343 -25.74 12.67 -27.17
C ALA A 343 -25.38 11.66 -26.06
N ASP A 344 -24.25 10.97 -26.17
CA ASP A 344 -23.78 10.02 -25.14
C ASP A 344 -23.16 10.74 -23.93
N LEU A 345 -22.96 12.06 -24.00
CA LEU A 345 -22.26 12.84 -23.00
C LEU A 345 -23.13 14.00 -22.48
N ASN A 346 -22.98 14.30 -21.20
CA ASN A 346 -23.60 15.46 -20.56
C ASN A 346 -22.63 16.12 -19.56
N LYS A 347 -22.83 17.41 -19.30
CA LYS A 347 -22.07 18.17 -18.29
C LYS A 347 -22.55 17.90 -16.88
N ASP A 348 -23.81 17.51 -16.72
CA ASP A 348 -24.46 17.30 -15.44
C ASP A 348 -24.85 15.83 -15.23
N SER A 349 -24.82 15.42 -13.97
CA SER A 349 -25.25 14.09 -13.55
C SER A 349 -26.77 13.98 -13.61
N SER A 350 -27.26 12.84 -14.09
CA SER A 350 -28.67 12.48 -14.01
C SER A 350 -28.83 10.96 -14.11
N ALA A 351 -30.05 10.44 -13.93
CA ALA A 351 -30.32 9.02 -14.17
C ALA A 351 -29.98 8.60 -15.62
N ALA A 352 -30.09 9.51 -16.59
CA ALA A 352 -29.70 9.26 -17.97
C ALA A 352 -28.18 9.35 -18.20
N TYR A 353 -27.43 10.02 -17.32
CA TYR A 353 -25.97 10.23 -17.40
C TYR A 353 -25.29 9.98 -16.03
N PRO A 354 -25.31 8.73 -15.53
CA PRO A 354 -24.84 8.42 -14.17
C PRO A 354 -23.31 8.27 -14.08
N THR A 355 -22.63 8.00 -15.19
CA THR A 355 -21.23 7.57 -15.19
C THR A 355 -20.29 8.76 -15.28
N LYS A 356 -19.71 9.18 -14.16
CA LYS A 356 -18.74 10.29 -14.12
C LYS A 356 -17.36 9.85 -14.61
N VAL A 357 -16.98 10.28 -15.81
CA VAL A 357 -15.70 9.92 -16.46
C VAL A 357 -14.60 10.99 -16.25
N ALA A 358 -15.00 12.23 -15.92
CA ALA A 358 -14.16 13.33 -15.47
C ALA A 358 -15.02 14.41 -14.78
N ASP A 359 -14.42 15.53 -14.36
CA ASP A 359 -15.20 16.66 -13.84
C ASP A 359 -16.07 17.28 -14.95
N HIS A 360 -17.37 17.46 -14.65
CA HIS A 360 -18.37 17.92 -15.62
C HIS A 360 -18.43 17.12 -16.93
N TYR A 361 -18.14 15.81 -16.85
CA TYR A 361 -18.13 14.92 -18.00
C TYR A 361 -18.78 13.59 -17.59
N PHE A 362 -20.04 13.42 -17.97
CA PHE A 362 -20.89 12.29 -17.60
C PHE A 362 -21.31 11.51 -18.84
N LEU A 363 -21.07 10.20 -18.82
CA LEU A 363 -21.45 9.26 -19.86
C LEU A 363 -22.86 8.72 -19.60
N ARG A 364 -23.62 8.53 -20.68
CA ARG A 364 -24.98 8.03 -20.62
C ARG A 364 -25.09 6.65 -19.95
N ALA A 365 -26.25 6.38 -19.38
CA ALA A 365 -26.59 5.07 -18.82
C ALA A 365 -26.44 3.97 -19.89
N ASN A 366 -26.11 2.77 -19.42
CA ASN A 366 -25.99 1.54 -20.22
C ASN A 366 -24.96 1.57 -21.36
N TYR A 367 -24.08 2.58 -21.47
CA TYR A 367 -23.06 2.61 -22.53
C TYR A 367 -22.16 1.35 -22.53
N PHE A 368 -21.81 0.85 -21.34
CA PHE A 368 -21.07 -0.40 -21.21
C PHE A 368 -21.82 -1.58 -21.87
N ASN A 369 -23.08 -1.79 -21.49
CA ASN A 369 -23.89 -2.93 -21.96
C ASN A 369 -24.32 -2.80 -23.43
N GLU A 370 -24.53 -1.59 -23.92
CA GLU A 370 -25.05 -1.35 -25.28
C GLU A 370 -23.95 -1.14 -26.33
N VAL A 371 -22.76 -0.69 -25.92
CA VAL A 371 -21.67 -0.33 -26.83
C VAL A 371 -20.40 -1.11 -26.53
N MET A 372 -19.89 -1.03 -25.30
CA MET A 372 -18.59 -1.61 -24.98
C MET A 372 -18.62 -3.13 -25.04
N TRP A 373 -19.54 -3.75 -24.31
CA TRP A 373 -19.64 -5.20 -24.22
C TRP A 373 -19.95 -5.86 -25.57
N PRO A 374 -20.92 -5.38 -26.38
CA PRO A 374 -21.13 -5.92 -27.72
C PRO A 374 -19.92 -5.75 -28.64
N ALA A 375 -19.17 -4.65 -28.52
CA ALA A 375 -17.93 -4.47 -29.27
C ALA A 375 -16.84 -5.45 -28.83
N THR A 376 -16.71 -5.72 -27.53
CA THR A 376 -15.82 -6.75 -26.98
C THR A 376 -16.17 -8.14 -27.49
N LEU A 377 -17.44 -8.55 -27.43
CA LEU A 377 -17.88 -9.87 -27.89
C LEU A 377 -17.64 -10.09 -29.40
N LYS A 378 -17.88 -9.05 -30.21
CA LYS A 378 -17.67 -9.07 -31.67
C LYS A 378 -16.21 -8.92 -32.09
N SER A 379 -15.34 -8.43 -31.19
CA SER A 379 -13.94 -8.22 -31.51
C SER A 379 -13.26 -9.56 -31.82
N THR A 380 -12.49 -9.60 -32.89
CA THR A 380 -11.63 -10.72 -33.25
C THR A 380 -10.20 -10.22 -33.24
N GLY A 381 -9.25 -10.95 -32.66
CA GLY A 381 -7.86 -10.49 -32.64
C GLY A 381 -6.85 -11.55 -32.25
N GLY A 382 -5.59 -11.34 -32.62
CA GLY A 382 -4.47 -12.21 -32.24
C GLY A 382 -4.60 -13.66 -32.72
N THR A 383 -3.65 -14.48 -32.31
CA THR A 383 -3.66 -15.93 -32.51
C THR A 383 -3.71 -16.58 -31.14
N ARG A 384 -4.73 -17.41 -30.87
CA ARG A 384 -4.81 -18.16 -29.62
C ARG A 384 -3.54 -19.00 -29.43
N GLY A 385 -3.01 -19.03 -28.20
CA GLY A 385 -1.73 -19.66 -27.87
C GLY A 385 -0.50 -18.82 -28.21
N LYS A 386 -0.65 -17.58 -28.71
CA LYS A 386 0.44 -16.60 -28.84
C LYS A 386 0.23 -15.46 -27.86
N PHE A 387 1.32 -15.03 -27.23
CA PHE A 387 1.30 -13.88 -26.35
C PHE A 387 0.93 -12.59 -27.09
N VAL A 388 -0.20 -12.00 -26.70
CA VAL A 388 -0.70 -10.71 -27.17
C VAL A 388 -1.29 -9.96 -25.96
N TYR A 389 -0.53 -9.01 -25.42
CA TYR A 389 -0.97 -8.21 -24.28
C TYR A 389 -2.32 -7.53 -24.57
N SER A 390 -3.34 -7.92 -23.84
CA SER A 390 -4.74 -7.56 -24.12
C SER A 390 -5.49 -7.16 -22.87
N ASP A 391 -6.08 -5.97 -22.91
CA ASP A 391 -6.94 -5.50 -21.81
C ASP A 391 -8.19 -6.36 -21.67
N ILE A 392 -8.72 -6.88 -22.79
CA ILE A 392 -9.93 -7.71 -22.82
C ILE A 392 -9.77 -8.96 -21.94
N SER A 393 -8.57 -9.54 -21.85
CA SER A 393 -8.31 -10.63 -20.90
C SER A 393 -8.78 -10.28 -19.48
N MET A 394 -8.52 -9.05 -19.05
CA MET A 394 -8.78 -8.61 -17.69
C MET A 394 -10.20 -8.09 -17.49
N TYR A 395 -10.87 -7.60 -18.55
CA TYR A 395 -12.33 -7.42 -18.52
C TYR A 395 -13.00 -8.78 -18.23
N MET A 396 -12.62 -9.83 -18.96
CA MET A 396 -13.17 -11.16 -18.75
C MET A 396 -12.89 -11.70 -17.34
N MET A 397 -11.70 -11.45 -16.78
CA MET A 397 -11.38 -11.90 -15.42
C MET A 397 -12.15 -11.12 -14.34
N LYS A 398 -12.44 -9.84 -14.55
CA LYS A 398 -13.36 -9.10 -13.67
C LYS A 398 -14.75 -9.74 -13.73
N GLU A 399 -15.31 -9.98 -14.92
CA GLU A 399 -16.62 -10.61 -15.06
C GLU A 399 -16.66 -11.98 -14.37
N VAL A 400 -15.62 -12.82 -14.51
CA VAL A 400 -15.51 -14.09 -13.76
C VAL A 400 -15.55 -13.83 -12.25
N ALA A 401 -14.79 -12.86 -11.75
CA ALA A 401 -14.74 -12.58 -10.33
C ALA A 401 -16.10 -12.07 -9.80
N GLU A 402 -16.76 -11.17 -10.50
CA GLU A 402 -18.05 -10.61 -10.08
C GLU A 402 -19.19 -11.63 -10.19
N GLU A 403 -19.21 -12.47 -11.23
CA GLU A 403 -20.21 -13.53 -11.40
C GLU A 403 -20.07 -14.63 -10.33
N VAL A 404 -18.84 -15.01 -9.96
CA VAL A 404 -18.61 -16.05 -8.95
C VAL A 404 -18.84 -15.53 -7.53
N THR A 405 -18.48 -14.28 -7.24
CA THR A 405 -18.61 -13.71 -5.89
C THR A 405 -19.95 -13.04 -5.63
N HIS A 406 -20.69 -12.68 -6.68
CA HIS A 406 -21.84 -11.76 -6.64
C HIS A 406 -21.53 -10.42 -5.97
N GLN A 407 -20.26 -9.99 -6.00
CA GLN A 407 -19.79 -8.73 -5.47
C GLN A 407 -19.08 -7.95 -6.57
N LYS A 408 -19.19 -6.62 -6.53
CA LYS A 408 -18.40 -5.77 -7.42
C LYS A 408 -16.93 -5.89 -7.07
N LEU A 409 -16.06 -5.90 -8.08
CA LEU A 409 -14.62 -6.08 -7.91
C LEU A 409 -14.04 -5.08 -6.91
N ASN A 410 -14.44 -3.81 -6.99
CA ASN A 410 -13.95 -2.75 -6.10
C ASN A 410 -14.31 -3.00 -4.63
N ASP A 411 -15.49 -3.55 -4.36
CA ASP A 411 -15.94 -3.82 -2.99
C ASP A 411 -15.30 -5.10 -2.46
N TYR A 412 -15.20 -6.12 -3.30
CA TYR A 412 -14.57 -7.39 -2.97
C TYR A 412 -13.10 -7.19 -2.56
N VAL A 413 -12.28 -6.57 -3.42
CA VAL A 413 -10.85 -6.41 -3.11
C VAL A 413 -10.57 -5.46 -1.96
N LEU A 414 -11.43 -4.44 -1.77
CA LEU A 414 -11.34 -3.53 -0.63
C LEU A 414 -11.57 -4.29 0.69
N ASN A 415 -12.60 -5.14 0.72
CA ASN A 415 -13.01 -5.83 1.95
C ASN A 415 -12.18 -7.06 2.30
N GLU A 416 -11.73 -7.80 1.28
CA GLU A 416 -10.99 -9.06 1.46
C GLU A 416 -9.48 -8.84 1.58
N PHE A 417 -8.93 -7.81 0.93
CA PHE A 417 -7.49 -7.57 0.92
C PHE A 417 -7.11 -6.23 1.55
N TYR A 418 -7.58 -5.11 1.01
CA TYR A 418 -6.98 -3.81 1.34
C TYR A 418 -7.20 -3.42 2.81
N LEU A 419 -8.44 -3.44 3.28
CA LEU A 419 -8.73 -3.09 4.67
C LEU A 419 -8.11 -4.09 5.68
N PRO A 420 -8.22 -5.42 5.51
CA PRO A 420 -7.56 -6.39 6.39
C PRO A 420 -6.03 -6.28 6.44
N LEU A 421 -5.39 -5.91 5.32
CA LEU A 421 -3.93 -5.73 5.24
C LEU A 421 -3.47 -4.42 5.91
N GLY A 422 -4.37 -3.47 6.17
CA GLY A 422 -4.03 -2.14 6.66
C GLY A 422 -3.66 -1.15 5.53
N MET A 423 -4.07 -1.44 4.29
CA MET A 423 -3.88 -0.53 3.16
C MET A 423 -4.94 0.59 3.24
N GLN A 424 -4.50 1.83 3.41
CA GLN A 424 -5.37 2.95 3.78
C GLN A 424 -5.90 3.76 2.58
N THR A 425 -5.13 3.78 1.50
CA THR A 425 -5.40 4.56 0.28
C THR A 425 -5.88 3.71 -0.89
N ALA A 426 -5.50 2.43 -0.93
CA ALA A 426 -5.77 1.54 -2.05
C ALA A 426 -7.26 1.38 -2.36
N GLY A 427 -7.60 1.44 -3.63
CA GLY A 427 -8.91 1.10 -4.17
C GLY A 427 -9.33 2.00 -5.32
N PHE A 428 -10.54 1.78 -5.81
CA PHE A 428 -11.10 2.50 -6.95
C PHE A 428 -11.76 3.82 -6.51
N LEU A 429 -12.07 4.68 -7.47
CA LEU A 429 -12.89 5.89 -7.31
C LEU A 429 -12.39 6.84 -6.19
N PRO A 430 -11.13 7.32 -6.25
CA PRO A 430 -10.50 8.05 -5.15
C PRO A 430 -11.17 9.38 -4.83
N ARG A 431 -11.89 10.01 -5.78
CA ARG A 431 -12.62 11.27 -5.58
C ARG A 431 -13.76 11.17 -4.56
N GLY A 432 -14.31 9.98 -4.36
CA GLY A 432 -15.31 9.72 -3.32
C GLY A 432 -14.70 9.44 -1.94
N ARG A 433 -13.37 9.33 -1.84
CA ARG A 433 -12.67 8.84 -0.64
C ARG A 433 -11.64 9.82 -0.08
N PHE A 434 -11.04 10.64 -0.94
CA PHE A 434 -9.92 11.51 -0.56
C PHE A 434 -10.10 12.93 -1.10
N ASN A 435 -9.49 13.88 -0.40
CA ASN A 435 -9.39 15.25 -0.91
C ASN A 435 -8.57 15.27 -2.20
N GLN A 436 -8.99 16.09 -3.17
CA GLN A 436 -8.29 16.31 -4.44
C GLN A 436 -6.79 16.55 -4.28
N SER A 437 -6.38 17.32 -3.27
CA SER A 437 -5.00 17.71 -3.04
C SER A 437 -4.06 16.55 -2.66
N ARG A 438 -4.62 15.38 -2.34
CA ARG A 438 -3.87 14.14 -2.11
C ARG A 438 -3.78 13.25 -3.35
N ILE A 439 -4.46 13.61 -4.44
CA ILE A 439 -4.51 12.79 -5.65
C ILE A 439 -3.68 13.48 -6.74
N VAL A 440 -2.66 12.79 -7.23
CA VAL A 440 -1.78 13.33 -8.26
C VAL A 440 -2.53 13.36 -9.60
N PRO A 441 -2.50 14.47 -10.34
CA PRO A 441 -3.10 14.54 -11.67
C PRO A 441 -2.35 13.66 -12.66
N THR A 442 -3.09 12.93 -13.47
CA THR A 442 -2.50 11.98 -14.42
C THR A 442 -2.08 12.67 -15.72
N THR A 443 -2.92 13.56 -16.26
CA THR A 443 -2.65 14.35 -17.47
C THR A 443 -3.36 15.70 -17.37
N GLU A 444 -2.74 16.76 -17.88
CA GLU A 444 -3.32 18.11 -18.05
C GLU A 444 -4.40 18.11 -19.12
N ASN A 445 -4.20 17.33 -20.19
CA ASN A 445 -5.16 17.18 -21.26
C ASN A 445 -4.90 15.92 -22.09
N ASP A 446 -5.87 15.00 -22.14
CA ASP A 446 -5.79 13.84 -23.03
C ASP A 446 -6.06 14.21 -24.51
N ASN A 447 -6.58 15.39 -24.87
CA ASN A 447 -6.77 15.95 -26.23
C ASN A 447 -7.54 15.08 -27.26
N TRP A 448 -7.82 13.82 -26.97
CA TRP A 448 -8.45 12.84 -27.87
C TRP A 448 -9.68 12.15 -27.24
N PHE A 449 -9.94 12.36 -25.95
CA PHE A 449 -11.14 11.83 -25.29
C PHE A 449 -11.87 12.87 -24.46
N ARG A 450 -11.37 13.24 -23.27
CA ARG A 450 -12.05 14.15 -22.33
C ARG A 450 -11.70 15.62 -22.61
N ASN A 451 -10.55 15.87 -23.22
CA ASN A 451 -10.04 17.19 -23.53
C ASN A 451 -9.94 18.12 -22.30
N MET A 452 -9.49 17.59 -21.16
CA MET A 452 -9.41 18.31 -19.86
C MET A 452 -8.42 17.67 -18.90
N LEU A 453 -8.17 18.34 -17.77
CA LEU A 453 -7.38 17.83 -16.65
C LEU A 453 -8.01 16.55 -16.09
N VAL A 454 -7.23 15.48 -16.01
CA VAL A 454 -7.62 14.22 -15.40
C VAL A 454 -6.95 14.09 -14.03
N GLN A 455 -7.70 14.32 -12.96
CA GLN A 455 -7.23 14.19 -11.58
C GLN A 455 -8.21 13.36 -10.73
N GLY A 456 -7.77 12.17 -10.31
CA GLY A 456 -8.59 11.24 -9.53
C GLY A 456 -9.68 10.52 -10.32
N TYR A 457 -9.62 10.60 -11.64
CA TYR A 457 -10.35 9.72 -12.55
C TYR A 457 -9.32 8.82 -13.24
N VAL A 458 -9.67 7.57 -13.50
CA VAL A 458 -8.79 6.65 -14.20
C VAL A 458 -8.44 7.20 -15.57
N ASN A 459 -7.15 7.21 -15.92
CA ASN A 459 -6.66 7.70 -17.20
C ASN A 459 -7.16 6.83 -18.36
N ASP A 460 -7.09 5.50 -18.18
CA ASP A 460 -7.58 4.54 -19.17
C ASP A 460 -9.04 4.84 -19.58
N PRO A 461 -9.30 5.05 -20.88
CA PRO A 461 -10.61 5.50 -21.34
C PRO A 461 -11.65 4.38 -21.23
N GLY A 462 -11.27 3.12 -21.45
CA GLY A 462 -12.17 1.99 -21.33
C GLY A 462 -12.66 1.81 -19.89
N ALA A 463 -11.73 1.82 -18.93
CA ALA A 463 -12.06 1.76 -17.50
C ALA A 463 -12.90 2.97 -17.08
N ALA A 464 -12.60 4.18 -17.56
CA ALA A 464 -13.41 5.35 -17.24
C ALA A 464 -14.84 5.20 -17.75
N MET A 465 -15.03 4.83 -19.02
CA MET A 465 -16.36 4.61 -19.61
C MET A 465 -17.11 3.44 -18.94
N ALA A 466 -16.41 2.48 -18.34
CA ALA A 466 -16.98 1.42 -17.50
C ALA A 466 -17.32 1.88 -16.06
N GLY A 467 -17.20 3.18 -15.75
CA GLY A 467 -17.50 3.73 -14.43
C GLY A 467 -16.33 3.73 -13.46
N GLY A 468 -15.11 3.57 -13.95
CA GLY A 468 -13.87 3.68 -13.17
C GLY A 468 -13.46 2.41 -12.43
N VAL A 469 -14.21 1.31 -12.58
CA VAL A 469 -13.92 0.00 -11.98
C VAL A 469 -13.85 -1.05 -13.09
N GLU A 470 -12.63 -1.37 -13.52
CA GLU A 470 -12.42 -2.37 -14.57
C GLU A 470 -11.21 -3.26 -14.25
N GLY A 471 -11.18 -4.46 -14.81
CA GLY A 471 -10.19 -5.46 -14.43
C GLY A 471 -8.75 -5.12 -14.87
N HIS A 472 -8.59 -4.22 -15.85
CA HIS A 472 -7.29 -3.88 -16.43
C HIS A 472 -6.70 -2.57 -15.91
N ALA A 473 -7.52 -1.67 -15.34
CA ALA A 473 -7.15 -0.32 -14.88
C ALA A 473 -8.22 0.26 -13.93
N GLY A 474 -7.87 1.31 -13.16
CA GLY A 474 -8.81 2.04 -12.29
C GLY A 474 -8.47 2.05 -10.81
N LEU A 475 -7.46 1.28 -10.40
CA LEU A 475 -6.98 1.26 -9.03
C LEU A 475 -6.08 2.47 -8.75
N PHE A 476 -6.25 3.06 -7.56
CA PHE A 476 -5.42 4.13 -7.03
C PHE A 476 -4.80 3.69 -5.71
N ALA A 477 -3.54 4.05 -5.43
CA ALA A 477 -2.91 3.83 -4.14
C ALA A 477 -1.67 4.72 -3.95
N ASN A 478 -1.16 4.79 -2.72
CA ASN A 478 0.18 5.27 -2.39
C ASN A 478 1.20 4.11 -2.40
N ALA A 479 2.49 4.45 -2.23
CA ALA A 479 3.56 3.45 -2.29
C ALA A 479 3.57 2.49 -1.09
N ASN A 480 3.16 2.95 0.10
CA ASN A 480 3.15 2.13 1.32
C ASN A 480 2.14 0.98 1.23
N ASP A 481 0.93 1.26 0.75
CA ASP A 481 -0.09 0.24 0.57
C ASP A 481 0.35 -0.86 -0.41
N LEU A 482 0.99 -0.46 -1.51
CA LEU A 482 1.52 -1.43 -2.46
C LEU A 482 2.66 -2.23 -1.83
N ALA A 483 3.55 -1.61 -1.05
CA ALA A 483 4.60 -2.33 -0.34
C ALA A 483 4.03 -3.41 0.60
N ILE A 484 2.94 -3.10 1.33
CA ILE A 484 2.21 -4.05 2.17
C ILE A 484 1.70 -5.23 1.32
N PHE A 485 0.98 -4.94 0.25
CA PHE A 485 0.39 -5.96 -0.62
C PHE A 485 1.45 -6.90 -1.23
N TYR A 486 2.52 -6.32 -1.77
CA TYR A 486 3.59 -7.08 -2.39
C TYR A 486 4.49 -7.79 -1.38
N GLN A 487 4.61 -7.29 -0.15
CA GLN A 487 5.23 -8.04 0.94
C GLN A 487 4.41 -9.26 1.33
N MET A 488 3.07 -9.18 1.33
CA MET A 488 2.21 -10.35 1.56
C MET A 488 2.44 -11.44 0.51
N LEU A 489 2.57 -11.08 -0.77
CA LEU A 489 2.92 -12.03 -1.82
C LEU A 489 4.36 -12.57 -1.67
N LEU A 490 5.33 -11.72 -1.34
CA LEU A 490 6.71 -12.15 -1.06
C LEU A 490 6.75 -13.15 0.11
N ASN A 491 5.91 -12.94 1.12
CA ASN A 491 5.70 -13.84 2.27
C ASN A 491 4.82 -15.05 1.94
N LYS A 492 4.63 -15.37 0.65
CA LYS A 492 3.86 -16.54 0.18
C LYS A 492 2.43 -16.56 0.73
N GLY A 493 1.78 -15.40 0.75
CA GLY A 493 0.38 -15.25 1.13
C GLY A 493 0.15 -14.92 2.60
N SER A 494 1.19 -14.71 3.41
CA SER A 494 1.04 -14.42 4.84
C SER A 494 1.41 -12.97 5.20
N TYR A 495 0.55 -12.30 5.98
CA TYR A 495 0.83 -10.94 6.47
C TYR A 495 -0.07 -10.60 7.65
N GLY A 496 0.45 -9.86 8.63
CA GLY A 496 -0.31 -9.39 9.80
C GLY A 496 -0.90 -10.51 10.65
N GLY A 497 -0.27 -11.70 10.65
CA GLY A 497 -0.74 -12.87 11.40
C GLY A 497 -1.86 -13.66 10.69
N ARG A 498 -2.22 -13.29 9.44
CA ARG A 498 -3.22 -13.98 8.62
C ARG A 498 -2.59 -14.62 7.38
N GLN A 499 -3.09 -15.79 7.00
CA GLN A 499 -2.85 -16.40 5.69
C GLN A 499 -3.98 -15.97 4.73
N TYR A 500 -3.63 -15.27 3.65
CA TYR A 500 -4.55 -14.80 2.60
C TYR A 500 -4.64 -15.79 1.45
N TYR A 501 -3.51 -16.39 1.05
CA TYR A 501 -3.43 -17.37 -0.02
C TYR A 501 -2.66 -18.59 0.43
N ASP A 502 -2.93 -19.76 -0.15
CA ASP A 502 -2.02 -20.89 0.03
C ASP A 502 -0.66 -20.58 -0.63
N LYS A 503 0.42 -21.02 0.02
CA LYS A 503 1.80 -20.79 -0.48
C LYS A 503 1.96 -21.30 -1.91
N THR A 504 1.37 -22.47 -2.20
CA THR A 504 1.38 -23.12 -3.51
C THR A 504 0.65 -22.32 -4.58
N THR A 505 -0.36 -21.55 -4.22
CA THR A 505 -1.07 -20.67 -5.16
C THR A 505 -0.28 -19.43 -5.47
N VAL A 506 0.37 -18.82 -4.48
CA VAL A 506 1.30 -17.71 -4.75
C VAL A 506 2.43 -18.19 -5.67
N ASP A 507 3.00 -19.36 -5.40
CA ASP A 507 4.02 -19.95 -6.27
C ASP A 507 3.51 -20.23 -7.68
N LEU A 508 2.32 -20.82 -7.82
CA LEU A 508 1.71 -21.10 -9.12
C LEU A 508 1.50 -19.82 -9.94
N PHE A 509 0.92 -18.78 -9.35
CA PHE A 509 0.59 -17.54 -10.07
C PHE A 509 1.83 -16.71 -10.39
N THR A 510 2.82 -16.71 -9.50
CA THR A 510 4.02 -15.91 -9.70
C THR A 510 5.07 -16.61 -10.54
N SER A 511 5.09 -17.95 -10.63
CA SER A 511 6.02 -18.76 -11.46
C SER A 511 5.81 -18.60 -12.97
N ARG A 512 6.78 -18.99 -13.81
CA ARG A 512 6.61 -19.01 -15.27
C ARG A 512 5.56 -20.06 -15.64
N GLN A 513 4.54 -19.64 -16.37
CA GLN A 513 3.38 -20.49 -16.70
C GLN A 513 3.10 -20.58 -18.20
N SER A 514 3.91 -19.90 -19.01
CA SER A 514 3.80 -19.83 -20.46
C SER A 514 5.05 -20.40 -21.14
N GLU A 515 4.83 -21.14 -22.23
CA GLU A 515 5.88 -21.58 -23.15
C GLU A 515 6.25 -20.50 -24.17
N THR A 516 5.34 -19.56 -24.46
CA THR A 516 5.53 -18.54 -25.51
C THR A 516 5.95 -17.17 -24.98
N SER A 517 5.84 -16.96 -23.67
CA SER A 517 6.25 -15.75 -22.96
C SER A 517 6.90 -16.10 -21.63
N TRP A 518 7.51 -15.11 -21.00
CA TRP A 518 8.13 -15.25 -19.69
C TRP A 518 7.14 -15.13 -18.53
N ARG A 519 5.85 -14.92 -18.78
CA ARG A 519 4.87 -14.50 -17.76
C ARG A 519 4.52 -15.58 -16.73
N GLY A 520 4.12 -15.10 -15.56
CA GLY A 520 3.23 -15.85 -14.67
C GLY A 520 1.76 -15.57 -14.97
N LEU A 521 0.86 -16.11 -14.17
CA LEU A 521 -0.57 -15.88 -14.32
C LEU A 521 -0.90 -14.44 -13.92
N GLY A 522 -1.04 -13.56 -14.91
CA GLY A 522 -1.26 -12.13 -14.70
C GLY A 522 0.02 -11.31 -14.43
N PHE A 523 1.07 -11.90 -13.88
CA PHE A 523 2.31 -11.20 -13.53
C PHE A 523 3.34 -11.16 -14.68
N ASP A 524 4.01 -10.01 -14.84
CA ASP A 524 5.27 -9.94 -15.57
C ASP A 524 6.35 -10.70 -14.77
N ARG A 525 7.30 -11.31 -15.47
CA ARG A 525 8.55 -11.85 -14.89
C ARG A 525 9.75 -11.36 -15.69
N VAL A 526 10.95 -11.77 -15.31
CA VAL A 526 12.17 -11.50 -16.08
C VAL A 526 12.09 -12.22 -17.42
N ASN A 527 12.36 -11.50 -18.50
CA ASN A 527 12.55 -12.10 -19.81
C ASN A 527 13.95 -12.73 -19.86
N ASP A 528 14.05 -14.01 -20.27
CA ASP A 528 15.31 -14.75 -20.41
C ASP A 528 16.38 -13.98 -21.22
N LYS A 529 15.96 -13.13 -22.17
CA LYS A 529 16.87 -12.29 -22.99
C LYS A 529 17.35 -11.01 -22.30
N GLN A 530 16.72 -10.61 -21.20
CA GLN A 530 17.02 -9.40 -20.41
C GLN A 530 17.64 -9.74 -19.05
N ALA A 531 17.63 -11.01 -18.66
CA ALA A 531 18.36 -11.47 -17.50
C ALA A 531 19.86 -11.39 -17.81
N ASN A 532 20.58 -10.56 -17.07
CA ASN A 532 22.01 -10.79 -16.90
C ASN A 532 22.14 -11.97 -15.91
N ASP A 533 23.25 -12.72 -15.92
CA ASP A 533 23.46 -13.88 -15.05
C ASP A 533 23.41 -13.58 -13.53
N GLN A 534 23.21 -12.31 -13.13
CA GLN A 534 23.18 -11.86 -11.74
C GLN A 534 21.79 -11.39 -11.28
N TYR A 535 21.15 -10.42 -11.95
CA TYR A 535 19.86 -9.85 -11.52
C TYR A 535 19.07 -9.23 -12.69
N PRO A 536 17.75 -9.00 -12.54
CA PRO A 536 16.86 -9.54 -11.50
C PRO A 536 16.87 -11.07 -11.48
N SER A 537 16.46 -11.70 -10.36
CA SER A 537 16.42 -13.16 -10.32
C SER A 537 15.33 -13.72 -11.24
N GLN A 538 15.49 -14.96 -11.70
CA GLN A 538 14.47 -15.64 -12.50
C GLN A 538 13.13 -15.81 -11.76
N GLN A 539 13.11 -15.68 -10.42
CA GLN A 539 11.88 -15.74 -9.62
C GLN A 539 11.18 -14.38 -9.50
N ALA A 540 11.80 -13.30 -9.98
CA ALA A 540 11.23 -11.97 -9.85
C ALA A 540 9.95 -11.82 -10.68
N PHE A 541 8.99 -11.11 -10.11
CA PHE A 541 7.68 -10.87 -10.69
C PHE A 541 7.19 -9.46 -10.37
N GLY A 542 6.27 -8.95 -11.19
CA GLY A 542 5.74 -7.62 -10.99
C GLY A 542 4.79 -7.18 -12.10
N HIS A 543 4.64 -5.87 -12.25
CA HIS A 543 3.94 -5.28 -13.39
C HIS A 543 4.29 -3.80 -13.56
N SER A 544 4.20 -3.31 -14.79
CA SER A 544 4.30 -1.88 -15.09
C SER A 544 2.93 -1.24 -15.37
N GLY A 545 2.78 0.05 -15.06
CA GLY A 545 1.61 0.84 -15.43
C GLY A 545 1.96 1.87 -16.51
N TYR A 546 0.96 2.18 -17.33
CA TYR A 546 1.06 3.15 -18.43
C TYR A 546 1.36 4.57 -17.91
N THR A 547 0.78 4.95 -16.77
CA THR A 547 1.06 6.19 -16.03
C THR A 547 2.48 6.29 -15.47
N GLY A 548 3.32 5.28 -15.71
CA GLY A 548 4.70 5.23 -15.26
C GLY A 548 4.88 4.63 -13.87
N THR A 549 3.85 3.95 -13.35
CA THR A 549 3.93 3.18 -12.12
C THR A 549 4.64 1.84 -12.36
N TYR A 550 5.18 1.27 -11.29
CA TYR A 550 5.94 0.03 -11.34
C TYR A 550 6.00 -0.63 -9.98
N VAL A 551 5.76 -1.93 -9.97
CA VAL A 551 5.85 -2.80 -8.80
C VAL A 551 6.67 -4.01 -9.18
N TRP A 552 7.66 -4.34 -8.36
CA TRP A 552 8.59 -5.42 -8.63
C TRP A 552 8.96 -6.13 -7.33
N VAL A 553 8.88 -7.45 -7.34
CA VAL A 553 9.18 -8.31 -6.20
C VAL A 553 10.22 -9.32 -6.64
N ASP A 554 11.25 -9.50 -5.82
CA ASP A 554 12.28 -10.50 -6.08
C ASP A 554 12.46 -11.41 -4.86
N PRO A 555 11.91 -12.65 -4.92
CA PRO A 555 12.01 -13.62 -3.84
C PRO A 555 13.44 -14.05 -3.51
N VAL A 556 14.38 -14.01 -4.45
CA VAL A 556 15.78 -14.39 -4.18
C VAL A 556 16.48 -13.30 -3.38
N TYR A 557 16.17 -12.04 -3.67
CA TYR A 557 16.77 -10.90 -3.00
C TYR A 557 15.94 -10.35 -1.84
N HIS A 558 14.79 -10.97 -1.50
CA HIS A 558 13.85 -10.50 -0.48
C HIS A 558 13.47 -9.03 -0.66
N LEU A 559 13.20 -8.64 -1.92
CA LEU A 559 13.01 -7.26 -2.34
C LEU A 559 11.56 -6.99 -2.73
N VAL A 560 11.04 -5.84 -2.28
CA VAL A 560 9.84 -5.20 -2.84
C VAL A 560 10.19 -3.77 -3.25
N TYR A 561 10.03 -3.46 -4.54
CA TYR A 561 10.30 -2.15 -5.13
C TYR A 561 9.02 -1.56 -5.71
N ILE A 562 8.72 -0.33 -5.31
CA ILE A 562 7.59 0.46 -5.81
C ILE A 562 8.12 1.78 -6.35
N CYS A 563 7.73 2.12 -7.59
CA CYS A 563 7.96 3.43 -8.18
C CYS A 563 6.65 3.95 -8.75
N LEU A 564 6.13 5.04 -8.19
CA LEU A 564 4.90 5.69 -8.63
C LEU A 564 5.26 7.01 -9.31
N THR A 565 4.69 7.23 -10.48
CA THR A 565 4.85 8.48 -11.23
C THR A 565 3.54 8.84 -11.91
N ASN A 566 3.43 10.08 -12.38
CA ASN A 566 2.43 10.52 -13.35
C ASN A 566 3.10 10.87 -14.69
N ARG A 567 3.85 9.91 -15.24
CA ARG A 567 4.69 10.08 -16.45
C ARG A 567 3.93 10.59 -17.68
N VAL A 568 2.62 10.37 -17.77
CA VAL A 568 1.80 10.83 -18.90
C VAL A 568 1.38 12.30 -18.77
N TYR A 569 1.78 12.99 -17.70
CA TYR A 569 1.63 14.43 -17.55
C TYR A 569 2.71 15.20 -18.33
N PRO A 570 2.40 16.32 -19.03
CA PRO A 570 1.09 16.96 -19.13
C PRO A 570 0.18 16.32 -20.17
N ASP A 571 0.71 15.76 -21.26
CA ASP A 571 -0.12 15.28 -22.36
C ASP A 571 -0.01 13.77 -22.54
N ASP A 572 -1.16 13.10 -22.58
CA ASP A 572 -1.28 11.68 -22.88
C ASP A 572 -1.15 11.38 -24.40
N ASN A 573 -0.35 12.19 -25.09
CA ASN A 573 -0.04 12.01 -26.50
C ASN A 573 1.39 11.45 -26.66
N LYS A 574 1.57 10.60 -27.69
CA LYS A 574 2.85 9.98 -28.07
C LYS A 574 3.99 10.97 -28.37
N THR A 575 3.71 12.28 -28.34
CA THR A 575 4.61 13.38 -28.69
C THR A 575 5.86 13.45 -27.81
N TYR A 576 5.81 12.97 -26.56
CA TYR A 576 6.96 13.04 -25.65
C TYR A 576 8.02 11.93 -25.85
N GLY A 577 7.81 10.99 -26.77
CA GLY A 577 8.77 9.92 -27.05
C GLY A 577 9.00 8.98 -25.85
N PRO A 578 9.94 8.02 -25.95
CA PRO A 578 10.37 7.24 -24.79
C PRO A 578 10.92 8.18 -23.72
N PRO A 579 10.82 7.81 -22.43
CA PRO A 579 11.31 8.69 -21.38
C PRO A 579 12.82 8.88 -21.60
N LYS A 580 13.26 10.14 -21.67
CA LYS A 580 14.69 10.46 -21.88
C LYS A 580 15.56 9.83 -20.80
N VAL A 581 15.00 9.68 -19.59
CA VAL A 581 15.62 8.97 -18.47
C VAL A 581 14.64 7.92 -17.94
N ASN A 582 15.05 6.65 -17.93
CA ASN A 582 14.24 5.57 -17.38
C ASN A 582 14.39 5.49 -15.85
N ILE A 583 13.62 6.31 -15.13
CA ILE A 583 13.62 6.36 -13.65
C ILE A 583 13.37 4.96 -13.07
N ARG A 584 12.32 4.27 -13.53
CA ARG A 584 11.88 2.99 -12.98
C ARG A 584 12.97 1.93 -12.97
N ALA A 585 13.50 1.62 -14.16
CA ALA A 585 14.51 0.58 -14.32
C ALA A 585 15.87 1.01 -13.77
N GLY A 586 16.24 2.28 -13.93
CA GLY A 586 17.53 2.78 -13.44
C GLY A 586 17.63 2.78 -11.91
N VAL A 587 16.56 3.14 -11.20
CA VAL A 587 16.53 3.05 -9.73
C VAL A 587 16.57 1.60 -9.26
N LEU A 588 15.84 0.70 -9.91
CA LEU A 588 15.89 -0.73 -9.58
C LEU A 588 17.29 -1.31 -9.81
N ASP A 589 17.94 -0.96 -10.92
CA ASP A 589 19.32 -1.36 -11.21
C ASP A 589 20.32 -0.87 -10.15
N LEU A 590 20.23 0.39 -9.75
CA LEU A 590 21.05 0.93 -8.66
C LEU A 590 20.84 0.16 -7.35
N PHE A 591 19.61 -0.28 -7.09
CA PHE A 591 19.30 -1.05 -5.90
C PHE A 591 19.90 -2.46 -5.95
N TYR A 592 19.77 -3.18 -7.06
CA TYR A 592 20.43 -4.48 -7.23
C TYR A 592 21.95 -4.37 -7.11
N LYS A 593 22.56 -3.37 -7.75
CA LYS A 593 24.00 -3.09 -7.60
C LYS A 593 24.38 -2.84 -6.14
N ALA A 594 23.56 -2.13 -5.37
CA ALA A 594 23.80 -1.92 -3.95
C ALA A 594 23.71 -3.22 -3.14
N ILE A 595 22.80 -4.14 -3.49
CA ILE A 595 22.70 -5.45 -2.84
C ILE A 595 23.91 -6.35 -3.17
N LEU A 596 24.38 -6.31 -4.42
CA LEU A 596 25.47 -7.18 -4.88
C LEU A 596 26.85 -6.66 -4.46
N ASN A 597 27.02 -5.35 -4.35
CA ASN A 597 28.27 -4.74 -3.93
C ASN A 597 28.42 -4.69 -2.39
N LYS A 598 27.94 -5.72 -1.68
CA LYS A 598 28.15 -5.88 -0.23
C LYS A 598 29.62 -6.21 0.05
N ASN A 599 30.48 -5.19 0.01
CA ASN A 599 31.81 -5.16 0.61
C ASN A 599 31.88 -4.02 1.61
#